data_AF-A0A963VVR0-F1
#
_entry.id   AF-A0A963VVR0-F1
#
_cell.length_a   1.000
_cell.length_b   1.000
_cell.length_c   1.000
_cell.angle_alpha   90.00
_cell.angle_beta   90.00
_cell.angle_gamma   90.00
#
_symmetry.space_group_name_H-M   'P 1'
#
loop_
_entity.id
_entity.type
_entity.pdbx_description
1 polymer ?
#
loop_
_entity_poly.entity_id
_entity_poly.type
_entity_poly.pdbx_seq_one_letter_code
_entity_poly.pdbx_strand_id
1 'polypeptide(L)'
;MRIKAAFSVLVFTLAAMPVTAMADDPNDPEMQTRAAREADRAKIRQMNKDMLAQVTARDAEYARANRESQRKTTEYQRRLSAYHNEQSRYASDRKRYEQTMADWRRNVAACNAGNYSACR
;
A
#
# COMPACT_ATOMS: atom_id res chain seq x y z
N MET A 1 -5.38 -34.35 -36.37
CA MET A 1 -6.08 -35.42 -35.63
C MET A 1 -6.36 -34.93 -34.22
N ARG A 2 -7.64 -34.81 -33.82
CA ARG A 2 -8.06 -34.34 -32.49
C ARG A 2 -8.45 -35.55 -31.66
N ILE A 3 -7.70 -35.86 -30.60
CA ILE A 3 -8.09 -36.90 -29.64
C ILE A 3 -8.79 -36.18 -28.48
N LYS A 4 -10.10 -36.38 -28.39
CA LYS A 4 -10.91 -36.06 -27.20
C LYS A 4 -11.00 -37.32 -26.36
N ALA A 5 -10.59 -37.26 -25.09
CA ALA A 5 -10.95 -38.21 -24.05
C ALA A 5 -11.02 -37.39 -22.76
N ALA A 6 -12.20 -37.06 -22.25
CA ALA A 6 -13.18 -37.88 -21.55
C ALA A 6 -13.08 -37.61 -20.04
N PHE A 7 -14.20 -37.15 -19.49
CA PHE A 7 -14.43 -36.78 -18.11
C PHE A 7 -14.24 -37.96 -17.16
N SER A 8 -13.71 -37.70 -15.97
CA SER A 8 -14.00 -38.48 -14.76
C SER A 8 -13.87 -37.57 -13.55
N VAL A 9 -15.00 -36.97 -13.14
CA VAL A 9 -15.12 -36.25 -11.86
C VAL A 9 -15.42 -37.31 -10.80
N LEU A 10 -14.43 -37.65 -9.98
CA LEU A 10 -14.63 -38.46 -8.79
C LEU A 10 -15.19 -37.55 -7.70
N VAL A 11 -16.52 -37.57 -7.53
CA VAL A 11 -17.20 -36.85 -6.45
C VAL A 11 -16.98 -37.62 -5.13
N PHE A 12 -16.02 -37.17 -4.32
CA PHE A 12 -15.91 -37.58 -2.91
C PHE A 12 -16.86 -36.70 -2.07
N THR A 13 -18.13 -37.09 -1.97
CA THR A 13 -19.02 -36.58 -0.93
C THR A 13 -18.73 -37.30 0.39
N LEU A 14 -17.66 -36.90 1.09
CA LEU A 14 -17.62 -37.16 2.53
C LEU A 14 -18.71 -36.31 3.18
N ALA A 15 -19.63 -36.97 3.86
CA ALA A 15 -20.58 -36.33 4.75
C ALA A 15 -19.81 -35.60 5.88
N ALA A 16 -19.53 -34.32 5.67
CA ALA A 16 -19.11 -33.42 6.73
C ALA A 16 -20.33 -33.12 7.61
N MET A 17 -20.69 -34.06 8.48
CA MET A 17 -21.64 -33.75 9.55
C MET A 17 -20.96 -32.77 10.50
N PRO A 18 -21.54 -31.58 10.76
CA PRO A 18 -20.99 -30.68 11.76
C PRO A 18 -21.20 -31.33 13.12
N VAL A 19 -20.16 -31.98 13.65
CA VAL A 19 -20.10 -32.29 15.06
C VAL A 19 -20.10 -30.94 15.80
N THR A 20 -21.18 -30.65 16.51
CA THR A 20 -21.23 -29.54 17.44
C THR A 20 -20.25 -29.86 18.55
N ALA A 21 -19.01 -29.43 18.42
CA ALA A 21 -18.08 -29.38 19.53
C ALA A 21 -18.69 -28.38 20.54
N MET A 22 -19.37 -28.90 21.57
CA MET A 22 -19.71 -28.08 22.73
C MET A 22 -18.38 -27.71 23.38
N ALA A 23 -18.07 -26.41 23.39
CA ALA A 23 -16.86 -25.90 24.01
C ALA A 23 -16.86 -26.09 25.54
N ASP A 24 -18.04 -26.25 26.13
CA ASP A 24 -18.24 -26.54 27.55
C ASP A 24 -18.45 -28.05 27.74
N ASP A 25 -17.65 -28.69 28.60
CA ASP A 25 -17.86 -30.08 28.99
C ASP A 25 -19.14 -30.17 29.83
N PRO A 26 -20.20 -30.84 29.35
CA PRO A 26 -21.46 -30.95 30.07
C PRO A 26 -21.33 -31.75 31.39
N ASN A 27 -20.24 -32.49 31.57
CA ASN A 27 -19.95 -33.27 32.77
C ASN A 27 -18.92 -32.60 33.69
N ASP A 28 -18.46 -31.38 33.40
CA ASP A 28 -17.54 -30.66 34.27
C ASP A 28 -18.15 -30.50 35.68
N PRO A 29 -17.56 -31.13 36.71
CA PRO A 29 -18.08 -31.05 38.08
C PRO A 29 -18.10 -29.60 38.61
N GLU A 30 -17.26 -28.70 38.10
CA GLU A 30 -17.20 -27.30 38.50
C GLU A 30 -18.34 -26.46 37.90
N MET A 31 -18.91 -26.89 36.76
CA MET A 31 -19.92 -26.14 36.02
C MET A 31 -21.34 -26.71 36.15
N GLN A 32 -21.59 -27.62 37.10
CA GLN A 32 -22.91 -28.25 37.26
C GLN A 32 -23.98 -27.32 37.82
N THR A 33 -23.60 -26.32 38.62
CA THR A 33 -24.55 -25.37 39.21
C THR A 33 -24.78 -24.15 38.32
N ARG A 34 -25.99 -23.59 38.39
CA ARG A 34 -26.31 -22.33 37.69
C ARG A 34 -25.42 -21.17 38.16
N ALA A 35 -25.15 -21.10 39.46
CA ALA A 35 -24.33 -20.05 40.06
C ALA A 35 -22.88 -20.07 39.53
N ALA A 36 -22.28 -21.26 39.41
CA ALA A 36 -20.93 -21.41 38.84
C ALA A 36 -20.87 -20.92 37.38
N ARG A 37 -21.84 -21.32 36.55
CA ARG A 37 -21.94 -20.87 35.15
C ARG A 37 -22.17 -19.36 35.03
N GLU A 38 -22.93 -18.75 35.92
CA GLU A 38 -23.15 -17.30 35.92
C GLU A 38 -21.90 -16.52 36.32
N ALA A 39 -21.15 -17.01 37.31
CA ALA A 39 -19.88 -16.44 37.73
C ALA A 39 -18.81 -16.53 36.63
N ASP A 40 -18.70 -17.70 35.99
CA ASP A 40 -17.77 -17.89 34.87
C ASP A 40 -18.13 -16.99 33.68
N ARG A 41 -19.40 -16.93 33.28
CA ARG A 41 -19.86 -15.99 32.25
C ARG A 41 -19.54 -14.55 32.59
N ALA A 42 -19.64 -14.15 33.87
CA ALA A 42 -19.26 -12.81 34.29
C ALA A 42 -17.76 -12.56 34.12
N LYS A 43 -16.92 -13.54 34.49
CA LYS A 43 -15.47 -13.50 34.29
C LYS A 43 -15.11 -13.43 32.80
N ILE A 44 -15.70 -14.26 31.95
CA ILE A 44 -15.50 -14.23 30.50
C ILE A 44 -15.91 -12.87 29.92
N ARG A 45 -17.08 -12.33 30.32
CA ARG A 45 -17.49 -10.98 29.89
C ARG A 45 -16.47 -9.91 30.27
N GLN A 46 -15.89 -10.01 31.46
CA GLN A 46 -14.86 -9.06 31.89
C GLN A 46 -13.59 -9.21 31.05
N MET A 47 -13.09 -10.44 30.90
CA MET A 47 -11.90 -10.72 30.07
C MET A 47 -12.10 -10.23 28.63
N ASN A 48 -13.28 -10.45 28.04
CA ASN A 48 -13.59 -9.97 26.69
C ASN A 48 -13.57 -8.45 26.58
N LYS A 49 -14.08 -7.74 27.60
CA LYS A 49 -14.02 -6.26 27.64
C LYS A 49 -12.58 -5.77 27.74
N ASP A 50 -11.77 -6.40 28.60
CA ASP A 50 -10.38 -6.04 28.81
C ASP A 50 -9.56 -6.27 27.53
N MET A 51 -9.77 -7.41 26.86
CA MET A 51 -9.13 -7.72 25.57
C MET A 51 -9.59 -6.80 24.45
N LEU A 52 -10.89 -6.46 24.40
CA LEU A 52 -11.40 -5.51 23.42
C LEU A 52 -10.74 -4.13 23.59
N ALA A 53 -10.59 -3.66 24.82
CA ALA A 53 -9.90 -2.40 25.11
C ALA A 53 -8.43 -2.45 24.64
N GLN A 54 -7.72 -3.55 24.94
CA GLN A 54 -6.33 -3.74 24.52
C GLN A 54 -6.18 -3.75 22.99
N VAL A 55 -7.02 -4.53 22.30
CA VAL A 55 -7.00 -4.64 20.82
C VAL A 55 -7.33 -3.30 20.18
N THR A 56 -8.33 -2.58 20.71
CA THR A 56 -8.70 -1.25 20.20
C THR A 56 -7.57 -0.25 20.33
N ALA A 57 -6.87 -0.23 21.49
CA ALA A 57 -5.72 0.64 21.70
C ALA A 57 -4.58 0.32 20.72
N ARG A 58 -4.23 -0.96 20.59
CA ARG A 58 -3.21 -1.44 19.65
C ARG A 58 -3.55 -1.09 18.20
N ASP A 59 -4.78 -1.32 17.77
CA ASP A 59 -5.19 -1.06 16.38
C ASP A 59 -5.19 0.45 16.08
N ALA A 60 -5.49 1.29 17.07
CA ALA A 60 -5.34 2.74 16.95
C ALA A 60 -3.88 3.16 16.76
N GLU A 61 -2.93 2.51 17.44
CA GLU A 61 -1.49 2.74 17.24
C GLU A 61 -1.03 2.32 15.86
N TYR A 62 -1.40 1.12 15.39
CA TYR A 62 -1.11 0.67 14.04
C TYR A 62 -1.70 1.61 12.98
N ALA A 63 -2.94 2.08 13.18
CA ALA A 63 -3.57 3.04 12.28
C ALA A 63 -2.83 4.40 12.24
N ARG A 64 -2.21 4.82 13.35
CA ARG A 64 -1.37 6.04 13.39
C ARG A 64 -0.04 5.80 12.65
N ALA A 65 0.65 4.72 12.96
CA ALA A 65 1.91 4.36 12.32
C ALA A 65 1.77 4.19 10.80
N ASN A 66 0.70 3.52 10.35
CA ASN A 66 0.39 3.36 8.93
C ASN A 66 0.15 4.69 8.23
N ARG A 67 -0.61 5.61 8.87
CA ARG A 67 -0.83 6.96 8.34
C ARG A 67 0.46 7.76 8.24
N GLU A 68 1.34 7.67 9.24
CA GLU A 68 2.65 8.33 9.20
C GLU A 68 3.54 7.77 8.08
N SER A 69 3.60 6.44 7.95
CA SER A 69 4.35 5.77 6.88
C SER A 69 3.88 6.18 5.49
N GLN A 70 2.56 6.23 5.28
CA GLN A 70 1.96 6.70 4.03
C GLN A 70 2.32 8.16 3.75
N ARG A 71 2.28 9.04 4.75
CA ARG A 71 2.68 10.45 4.61
C ARG A 71 4.13 10.58 4.13
N LYS A 72 5.06 9.86 4.78
CA LYS A 72 6.49 9.85 4.41
C LYS A 72 6.69 9.36 2.99
N THR A 73 5.99 8.29 2.61
CA THR A 73 6.06 7.73 1.24
C THR A 73 5.58 8.74 0.21
N THR A 74 4.42 9.36 0.42
CA THR A 74 3.87 10.38 -0.49
C THR A 74 4.78 11.60 -0.59
N GLU A 75 5.35 12.06 0.53
CA GLU A 75 6.30 13.17 0.52
C GLU A 75 7.57 12.85 -0.26
N TYR A 76 8.13 11.65 -0.07
CA TYR A 76 9.28 11.16 -0.82
C TYR A 76 9.01 11.16 -2.33
N GLN A 77 7.86 10.61 -2.75
CA GLN A 77 7.47 10.59 -4.16
C GLN A 77 7.31 11.99 -4.75
N ARG A 78 6.72 12.92 -3.99
CA ARG A 78 6.59 14.33 -4.39
C ARG A 78 7.95 14.98 -4.60
N ARG A 79 8.90 14.76 -3.68
CA ARG A 79 10.27 15.28 -3.78
C ARG A 79 11.01 14.70 -4.99
N LEU A 80 10.87 13.39 -5.22
CA LEU A 80 11.48 12.72 -6.35
C LEU A 80 10.96 13.27 -7.69
N SER A 81 9.64 13.45 -7.80
CA SER A 81 9.00 14.09 -8.95
C SER A 81 9.52 15.52 -9.17
N ALA A 82 9.61 16.33 -8.11
CA ALA A 82 10.13 17.70 -8.20
C ALA A 82 11.57 17.72 -8.71
N TYR A 83 12.43 16.84 -8.18
CA TYR A 83 13.81 16.69 -8.60
C TYR A 83 13.93 16.35 -10.09
N HIS A 84 13.17 15.37 -10.58
CA HIS A 84 13.19 14.99 -12.00
C HIS A 84 12.69 16.11 -12.92
N ASN A 85 11.67 16.86 -12.49
CA ASN A 85 11.17 18.00 -13.24
C ASN A 85 12.21 19.12 -13.33
N GLU A 86 12.90 19.42 -12.23
CA GLU A 86 13.98 20.40 -12.20
C GLU A 86 15.14 19.98 -13.10
N GLN A 87 15.57 18.72 -13.01
CA GLN A 87 16.62 18.16 -13.87
C GLN A 87 16.28 18.27 -15.36
N SER A 88 15.02 17.99 -15.72
CA SER A 88 14.54 18.08 -17.10
C SER A 88 14.49 19.53 -17.60
N ARG A 89 14.10 20.47 -16.74
CA ARG A 89 14.13 21.92 -17.05
C ARG A 89 15.56 22.41 -17.27
N TYR A 90 16.46 22.07 -16.35
CA TYR A 90 17.87 22.42 -16.49
C TYR A 90 18.47 21.90 -17.80
N ALA A 91 18.22 20.64 -18.16
CA ALA A 91 18.67 20.07 -19.42
C ALA A 91 18.11 20.82 -20.65
N SER A 92 16.84 21.22 -20.59
CA SER A 92 16.19 21.98 -21.66
C SER A 92 16.76 23.40 -21.79
N ASP A 93 17.03 24.07 -20.67
CA ASP A 93 17.60 25.41 -20.63
C ASP A 93 19.05 25.42 -21.13
N ARG A 94 19.83 24.40 -20.76
CA ARG A 94 21.17 24.15 -21.29
C ARG A 94 21.17 24.05 -22.81
N LYS A 95 20.28 23.22 -23.36
CA LYS A 95 20.15 23.05 -24.82
C LYS A 95 19.77 24.36 -25.50
N ARG A 96 18.82 25.11 -24.94
CA ARG A 96 18.38 26.40 -25.48
C ARG A 96 19.53 27.41 -25.49
N TYR A 97 20.27 27.50 -24.39
CA TYR A 97 21.43 28.36 -24.28
C TYR A 97 22.48 28.03 -25.34
N GLU A 98 22.81 26.74 -25.52
CA GLU A 98 23.77 26.28 -26.53
C GLU A 98 23.33 26.67 -27.96
N GLN A 99 22.04 26.53 -28.27
CA GLN A 99 21.46 26.97 -29.54
C GLN A 99 21.56 28.49 -29.73
N THR A 100 21.13 29.27 -28.73
CA THR A 100 21.22 30.74 -28.77
C THR A 100 22.66 31.20 -28.97
N MET A 101 23.63 30.59 -28.30
CA MET A 101 25.04 30.92 -28.46
C MET A 101 25.57 30.52 -29.85
N ALA A 102 25.14 29.40 -30.40
CA ALA A 102 25.50 29.01 -31.77
C ALA A 102 24.94 30.02 -32.79
N ASP A 103 23.69 30.44 -32.62
CA ASP A 103 23.02 31.41 -33.50
C ASP A 103 23.71 32.77 -33.42
N TRP A 104 24.00 33.24 -32.21
CA TRP A 104 24.77 34.46 -31.97
C TRP A 104 26.15 34.42 -32.65
N ARG A 105 26.91 33.32 -32.50
CA ARG A 105 28.21 33.16 -33.17
C ARG A 105 28.08 33.23 -34.69
N ARG A 106 27.03 32.63 -35.28
CA ARG A 106 26.79 32.70 -36.73
C ARG A 106 26.46 34.12 -37.18
N ASN A 107 25.63 34.84 -36.43
CA ASN A 107 25.27 36.22 -36.76
C ASN A 107 26.47 37.17 -36.65
N VAL A 108 27.29 37.03 -35.60
CA VAL A 108 28.53 37.80 -35.45
C VAL A 108 29.50 37.51 -36.59
N ALA A 109 29.69 36.25 -36.97
CA ALA A 109 30.55 35.90 -38.09
C ALA A 109 30.06 36.51 -39.42
N ALA A 110 28.75 36.48 -39.68
CA ALA A 110 28.15 37.08 -40.87
C ALA A 110 28.28 38.62 -40.88
N CYS A 111 28.07 39.26 -39.73
CA CYS A 111 28.29 40.69 -39.53
C CYS A 111 29.74 41.08 -39.86
N ASN A 112 30.71 40.36 -39.28
CA ASN A 112 32.14 40.59 -39.53
C ASN A 112 32.55 40.34 -40.99
N ALA A 113 31.83 39.48 -41.71
CA ALA A 113 32.01 39.26 -43.14
C ALA A 113 31.36 40.33 -44.04
N GLY A 114 30.79 41.40 -43.45
CA GLY A 114 30.19 42.53 -44.16
C GLY A 114 28.67 42.41 -44.38
N ASN A 115 28.02 41.35 -43.90
CA ASN A 115 26.56 41.30 -43.89
C ASN A 115 26.00 42.07 -42.69
N TYR A 116 25.96 43.40 -42.81
CA TYR A 116 25.52 44.28 -41.73
C TYR A 116 24.07 44.06 -41.26
N SER A 117 23.23 43.41 -42.08
CA SER A 117 21.86 43.06 -41.68
C SER A 117 21.80 42.06 -40.50
N ALA A 118 22.89 41.34 -40.25
CA ALA A 118 23.07 40.37 -39.18
C ALA A 118 23.68 40.96 -37.88
N CYS A 119 24.11 42.23 -37.85
CA CYS A 119 24.78 42.87 -36.70
C CYS A 119 23.84 43.30 -35.57
N ARG A 120 22.70 42.63 -35.37
CA ARG A 120 21.67 43.02 -34.38
C ARG A 120 21.83 42.25 -33.07
#